data_AF-A0A1Y4MU03-F1
#
_entry.id   AF-A0A1Y4MU03-F1
#
_cell.length_a   1.000
_cell.length_b   1.000
_cell.length_c   1.000
_cell.angle_alpha   90.00
_cell.angle_beta   90.00
_cell.angle_gamma   90.00
#
_symmetry.space_group_name_H-M   'P 1'
#
loop_
_entity.id
_entity.type
_entity.pdbx_description
1 polymer ?
#
loop_
_entity_poly.entity_id
_entity_poly.type
_entity_poly.pdbx_seq_one_letter_code
_entity_poly.pdbx_strand_id
1 'polypeptide(L)'
;GTVKYAPTITTESLVNGDVLTSYEQQLNADGDPTITWSITEGSLPEGLSLDENTGIISGKPSAGGKYTFTVTATNSIDSYSKEFSIVIYGLGDINMDGILSISDATTIQSYIAANPIDGTFNESFADANQDGKISIYDVSLIQTIIANK
;
A
#
# COMPACT_ATOMS: atom_id res chain seq x y z
N GLY A 1 -38.11 12.11 -15.30
CA GLY A 1 -37.09 12.25 -14.24
C GLY A 1 -36.16 11.07 -14.33
N THR A 2 -34.89 11.25 -14.01
CA THR A 2 -33.91 10.16 -13.95
C THR A 2 -34.34 9.14 -12.89
N VAL A 3 -34.19 7.85 -13.19
CA VAL A 3 -34.42 6.78 -12.23
C VAL A 3 -33.29 6.83 -11.21
N LYS A 4 -33.62 6.93 -9.93
CA LYS A 4 -32.65 6.82 -8.82
C LYS A 4 -32.37 5.35 -8.53
N TYR A 5 -31.13 5.03 -8.19
CA TYR A 5 -30.69 3.66 -7.90
C TYR A 5 -29.49 3.66 -6.94
N ALA A 6 -29.31 2.53 -6.26
CA ALA A 6 -28.21 2.33 -5.32
C ALA A 6 -26.83 2.40 -6.00
N PRO A 7 -25.77 2.72 -5.26
CA PRO A 7 -24.42 2.70 -5.79
C PRO A 7 -23.99 1.31 -6.26
N THR A 8 -23.05 1.23 -7.18
CA THR A 8 -22.29 0.02 -7.51
C THR A 8 -20.85 0.42 -7.74
N ILE A 9 -19.92 -0.09 -6.94
CA ILE A 9 -18.50 0.25 -7.06
C ILE A 9 -17.94 -0.40 -8.33
N THR A 10 -17.37 0.44 -9.21
CA THR A 10 -16.80 0.04 -10.50
C THR A 10 -15.27 -0.05 -10.46
N THR A 11 -14.61 0.47 -9.42
CA THR A 11 -13.18 0.22 -9.22
C THR A 11 -12.93 -1.27 -9.00
N GLU A 12 -12.07 -1.87 -9.81
CA GLU A 12 -11.76 -3.31 -9.75
C GLU A 12 -10.66 -3.65 -8.76
N SER A 13 -9.60 -2.85 -8.75
CA SER A 13 -8.46 -3.02 -7.84
C SER A 13 -7.83 -1.66 -7.52
N LEU A 14 -7.01 -1.65 -6.48
CA LEU A 14 -6.19 -0.52 -6.12
C LEU A 14 -4.75 -0.78 -6.55
N VAL A 15 -4.03 0.28 -6.88
CA VAL A 15 -2.60 0.19 -7.17
C VAL A 15 -1.86 0.05 -5.85
N ASN A 16 -0.78 -0.74 -5.84
CA ASN A 16 0.13 -0.84 -4.71
C ASN A 16 0.89 0.47 -4.51
N GLY A 17 1.41 0.70 -3.30
CA GLY A 17 2.18 1.90 -2.96
C GLY A 17 3.51 1.56 -2.30
N ASP A 18 4.31 2.59 -2.04
CA ASP A 18 5.59 2.48 -1.36
C ASP A 18 5.54 3.31 -0.07
N VAL A 19 6.20 2.84 0.99
CA VAL A 19 6.32 3.64 2.22
C VAL A 19 6.94 5.00 1.93
N LEU A 20 6.44 6.04 2.63
CA LEU A 20 6.91 7.43 2.57
C LEU A 20 6.75 8.14 1.21
N THR A 21 6.23 7.44 0.20
CA THR A 21 5.87 8.00 -1.11
C THR A 21 4.41 8.46 -1.12
N SER A 22 4.13 9.57 -1.81
CA SER A 22 2.75 10.05 -1.96
C SER A 22 1.91 9.00 -2.71
N TYR A 23 0.76 8.67 -2.13
CA TYR A 23 -0.24 7.79 -2.70
C TYR A 23 -1.51 8.59 -2.99
N GLU A 24 -2.14 8.36 -4.13
CA GLU A 24 -3.44 8.92 -4.49
C GLU A 24 -4.17 7.97 -5.44
N GLN A 25 -5.37 7.54 -5.05
CA GLN A 25 -6.20 6.63 -5.85
C GLN A 25 -7.67 7.02 -5.74
N GLN A 26 -8.33 7.24 -6.89
CA GLN A 26 -9.76 7.51 -6.97
C GLN A 26 -10.57 6.21 -6.97
N LEU A 27 -11.57 6.12 -6.08
CA LEU A 27 -12.63 5.10 -6.15
C LEU A 27 -13.78 5.58 -7.04
N ASN A 28 -14.32 4.68 -7.86
CA ASN A 28 -15.41 4.98 -8.79
C ASN A 28 -16.61 4.09 -8.48
N ALA A 29 -17.81 4.67 -8.57
CA ALA A 29 -19.07 3.97 -8.47
C ALA A 29 -20.11 4.63 -9.37
N ASP A 30 -21.00 3.82 -9.95
CA ASP A 30 -22.21 4.29 -10.61
C ASP A 30 -23.34 4.36 -9.58
N GLY A 31 -24.17 5.39 -9.62
CA GLY A 31 -25.27 5.59 -8.68
C GLY A 31 -25.88 6.98 -8.78
N ASP A 32 -27.16 7.10 -8.39
CA ASP A 32 -27.87 8.38 -8.30
C ASP A 32 -28.90 8.30 -7.18
N PRO A 33 -28.89 9.17 -6.15
CA PRO A 33 -28.14 10.44 -5.99
C PRO A 33 -26.68 10.33 -5.54
N THR A 34 -26.08 11.49 -5.21
CA THR A 34 -24.70 11.65 -4.71
C THR A 34 -24.27 10.54 -3.75
N ILE A 35 -23.08 10.02 -4.00
CA ILE A 35 -22.47 8.91 -3.29
C ILE A 35 -21.51 9.46 -2.24
N THR A 36 -21.52 8.85 -1.06
CA THR A 36 -20.55 9.04 0.02
C THR A 36 -19.81 7.74 0.29
N TRP A 37 -18.59 7.85 0.79
CA TRP A 37 -17.64 6.74 0.90
C TRP A 37 -17.20 6.54 2.34
N SER A 38 -17.03 5.29 2.75
CA SER A 38 -16.54 4.94 4.08
C SER A 38 -15.75 3.63 4.06
N ILE A 39 -14.87 3.44 5.05
CA ILE A 39 -14.25 2.15 5.35
C ILE A 39 -15.05 1.51 6.49
N THR A 40 -15.67 0.37 6.23
CA THR A 40 -16.57 -0.29 7.20
C THR A 40 -15.94 -1.50 7.89
N GLU A 41 -14.93 -2.11 7.27
CA GLU A 41 -14.15 -3.21 7.86
C GLU A 41 -12.68 -3.09 7.50
N GLY A 42 -11.81 -3.58 8.37
CA GLY A 42 -10.36 -3.41 8.24
C GLY A 42 -9.93 -1.95 8.43
N SER A 43 -8.75 -1.63 7.93
CA SER A 43 -8.22 -0.27 7.98
C SER A 43 -7.33 0.00 6.78
N LEU A 44 -7.28 1.26 6.36
CA LEU A 44 -6.25 1.72 5.43
C LEU A 44 -4.86 1.58 6.08
N PRO A 45 -3.79 1.49 5.27
CA PRO A 45 -2.43 1.68 5.76
C PRO A 45 -2.31 2.97 6.57
N GLU A 46 -1.57 2.94 7.68
CA GLU A 46 -1.31 4.14 8.48
C GLU A 46 -0.67 5.23 7.60
N GLY A 47 -1.20 6.45 7.69
CA GLY A 47 -0.78 7.58 6.86
C GLY A 47 -1.57 7.75 5.56
N LEU A 48 -2.49 6.83 5.24
CA LEU A 48 -3.52 7.02 4.21
C LEU A 48 -4.88 7.38 4.84
N SER A 49 -5.68 8.13 4.10
CA SER A 49 -7.04 8.51 4.46
C SER A 49 -7.97 8.44 3.26
N LEU A 50 -9.26 8.18 3.50
CA LEU A 50 -10.32 8.24 2.50
C LEU A 50 -11.06 9.57 2.66
N ASP A 51 -11.16 10.33 1.58
CA ASP A 51 -12.11 11.44 1.48
C ASP A 51 -13.52 10.87 1.25
N GLU A 52 -14.39 11.04 2.24
CA GLU A 52 -15.77 10.52 2.25
C GLU A 52 -16.67 11.10 1.14
N ASN A 53 -16.33 12.28 0.60
CA ASN A 53 -17.17 12.96 -0.39
C ASN A 53 -16.70 12.68 -1.82
N THR A 54 -15.40 12.53 -2.01
CA THR A 54 -14.81 12.31 -3.35
C THR A 54 -14.51 10.86 -3.62
N GLY A 55 -14.25 10.03 -2.60
CA GLY A 55 -13.78 8.66 -2.76
C GLY A 55 -12.28 8.56 -3.06
N ILE A 56 -11.51 9.64 -2.86
CA ILE A 56 -10.06 9.63 -3.04
C ILE A 56 -9.41 9.04 -1.79
N ILE A 57 -8.62 7.99 -1.96
CA ILE A 57 -7.67 7.49 -0.96
C ILE A 57 -6.34 8.20 -1.20
N SER A 58 -5.85 8.96 -0.24
CA SER A 58 -4.57 9.68 -0.38
C SER A 58 -3.79 9.81 0.92
N GLY A 59 -2.49 10.07 0.78
CA GLY A 59 -1.58 10.29 1.90
C GLY A 59 -0.18 9.79 1.63
N LYS A 60 0.54 9.46 2.70
CA LYS A 60 1.88 8.84 2.66
C LYS A 60 1.92 7.69 3.65
N PRO A 61 1.97 6.43 3.19
CA PRO A 61 1.91 5.30 4.10
C PRO A 61 3.22 5.19 4.90
N SER A 62 3.13 4.92 6.20
CA SER A 62 4.29 4.83 7.11
C SER A 62 4.89 3.43 7.19
N ALA A 63 4.10 2.38 6.91
CA ALA A 63 4.48 1.00 7.13
C ALA A 63 4.12 0.10 5.93
N GLY A 64 5.09 -0.73 5.54
CA GLY A 64 4.89 -1.76 4.52
C GLY A 64 4.01 -2.90 5.03
N GLY A 65 3.32 -3.56 4.11
CA GLY A 65 2.45 -4.69 4.39
C GLY A 65 1.30 -4.84 3.39
N LYS A 66 0.59 -5.96 3.49
CA LYS A 66 -0.68 -6.17 2.79
C LYS A 66 -1.84 -5.76 3.69
N TYR A 67 -2.65 -4.83 3.21
CA TYR A 67 -3.83 -4.33 3.89
C TYR A 67 -5.07 -4.77 3.12
N THR A 68 -6.06 -5.28 3.83
CA THR A 68 -7.37 -5.65 3.28
C THR A 68 -8.45 -4.92 4.07
N PHE A 69 -9.37 -4.28 3.36
CA PHE A 69 -10.41 -3.45 3.95
C PHE A 69 -11.65 -3.41 3.05
N THR A 70 -12.81 -3.16 3.65
CA THR A 70 -14.08 -3.05 2.93
C THR A 70 -14.46 -1.59 2.78
N VAL A 71 -14.65 -1.16 1.53
CA VAL A 71 -15.18 0.16 1.16
C VAL A 71 -16.68 0.05 0.96
N THR A 72 -17.43 0.98 1.56
CA THR A 72 -18.87 1.13 1.34
C THR A 72 -19.18 2.44 0.64
N ALA A 73 -19.82 2.34 -0.53
CA ALA A 73 -20.42 3.47 -1.24
C ALA A 73 -21.91 3.56 -0.88
N THR A 74 -22.36 4.71 -0.39
CA THR A 74 -23.74 4.92 0.10
C THR A 74 -24.38 6.12 -0.56
N ASN A 75 -25.65 6.00 -0.97
CA ASN A 75 -26.50 7.14 -1.28
C ASN A 75 -27.85 7.03 -0.55
N SER A 76 -28.80 7.91 -0.85
CA SER A 76 -30.11 7.92 -0.18
C SER A 76 -31.02 6.73 -0.53
N ILE A 77 -30.63 5.90 -1.50
CA ILE A 77 -31.39 4.73 -1.94
C ILE A 77 -30.93 3.49 -1.19
N ASP A 78 -29.64 3.20 -1.24
CA ASP A 78 -29.02 2.08 -0.51
C ASP A 78 -27.48 2.23 -0.50
N SER A 79 -26.78 1.19 -0.07
CA SER A 79 -25.33 1.06 -0.05
C SER A 79 -24.84 -0.15 -0.86
N TYR A 80 -23.57 -0.09 -1.27
CA TYR A 80 -22.85 -1.20 -1.89
C TYR A 80 -21.45 -1.29 -1.31
N SER A 81 -21.05 -2.49 -0.91
CA SER A 81 -19.73 -2.77 -0.29
C SER A 81 -18.86 -3.61 -1.20
N LYS A 82 -17.57 -3.30 -1.26
CA LYS A 82 -16.55 -4.10 -1.97
C LYS A 82 -15.27 -4.17 -1.13
N GLU A 83 -14.72 -5.37 -1.01
CA GLU A 83 -13.40 -5.58 -0.39
C GLU A 83 -12.31 -5.15 -1.37
N PHE A 84 -11.31 -4.44 -0.86
CA PHE A 84 -10.09 -4.07 -1.58
C PHE A 84 -8.86 -4.53 -0.82
N SER A 85 -7.76 -4.65 -1.56
CA SER A 85 -6.43 -4.84 -0.98
C SER A 85 -5.44 -3.86 -1.59
N ILE A 86 -4.54 -3.34 -0.75
CA ILE A 86 -3.37 -2.56 -1.15
C ILE A 86 -2.15 -3.24 -0.53
N VAL A 87 -1.11 -3.48 -1.33
CA VAL A 87 0.22 -3.77 -0.81
C VAL A 87 1.00 -2.47 -0.73
N ILE A 88 1.57 -2.18 0.44
CA ILE A 88 2.57 -1.14 0.61
C ILE A 88 3.93 -1.80 0.70
N TYR A 89 4.83 -1.51 -0.23
CA TYR A 89 6.20 -2.01 -0.21
C TYR A 89 7.01 -1.24 0.82
N GLY A 90 7.65 -1.98 1.74
CA GLY A 90 8.45 -1.41 2.81
C GLY A 90 9.90 -1.17 2.39
N LEU A 91 10.59 -0.28 3.10
CA LEU A 91 12.06 -0.25 3.04
C LEU A 91 12.60 -1.63 3.46
N GLY A 92 13.59 -2.10 2.71
CA GLY A 92 14.18 -3.41 2.87
C GLY A 92 13.39 -4.57 2.27
N ASP A 93 12.18 -4.38 1.73
CA ASP A 93 11.46 -5.42 0.96
C ASP A 93 12.02 -5.42 -0.48
N ILE A 94 12.94 -6.36 -0.75
CA ILE A 94 13.72 -6.37 -2.00
C ILE A 94 12.99 -7.14 -3.10
N ASN A 95 12.22 -8.17 -2.73
CA ASN A 95 11.49 -8.98 -3.69
C ASN A 95 10.08 -8.41 -4.01
N MET A 96 9.66 -7.34 -3.32
CA MET A 96 8.39 -6.66 -3.50
C MET A 96 7.20 -7.62 -3.34
N ASP A 97 7.28 -8.53 -2.38
CA ASP A 97 6.17 -9.42 -2.02
C ASP A 97 5.28 -8.82 -0.90
N GLY A 98 5.65 -7.65 -0.37
CA GLY A 98 4.95 -6.95 0.70
C GLY A 98 5.35 -7.42 2.09
N ILE A 99 6.36 -8.29 2.21
CA ILE A 99 6.80 -8.91 3.46
C ILE A 99 8.30 -8.71 3.62
N LEU A 100 8.67 -7.98 4.67
CA LEU A 100 10.06 -7.93 5.08
C LEU A 100 10.52 -9.27 5.65
N SER A 101 11.50 -9.91 5.00
CA SER A 101 11.92 -11.29 5.25
C SER A 101 13.44 -11.48 5.28
N ILE A 102 13.91 -12.66 5.73
CA ILE A 102 15.34 -13.00 5.72
C ILE A 102 15.89 -13.13 4.28
N SER A 103 15.01 -13.40 3.31
CA SER A 103 15.38 -13.44 1.90
C SER A 103 15.87 -12.07 1.43
N ASP A 104 15.22 -11.01 1.90
CA ASP A 104 15.59 -9.64 1.57
C ASP A 104 16.96 -9.28 2.15
N ALA A 105 17.15 -9.54 3.45
CA ALA A 105 18.44 -9.35 4.13
C ALA A 105 19.58 -10.12 3.42
N THR A 106 19.32 -11.36 3.00
CA THR A 106 20.29 -12.20 2.27
C THR A 106 20.61 -11.62 0.89
N THR A 107 19.62 -11.00 0.24
CA THR A 107 19.80 -10.39 -1.08
C THR A 107 20.68 -9.14 -0.97
N ILE A 108 20.44 -8.26 0.01
CA ILE A 108 21.30 -7.11 0.29
C ILE A 108 22.72 -7.56 0.68
N GLN A 109 22.85 -8.58 1.52
CA GLN A 109 24.16 -9.13 1.89
C GLN A 109 24.95 -9.63 0.68
N SER A 110 24.27 -10.29 -0.27
CA SER A 110 24.87 -10.79 -1.51
C SER A 110 25.27 -9.64 -2.44
N TYR A 111 24.44 -8.61 -2.55
CA TYR A 111 24.73 -7.37 -3.30
C TYR A 111 26.01 -6.69 -2.79
N ILE A 112 26.15 -6.50 -1.47
CA ILE A 112 27.33 -5.90 -0.85
C ILE A 112 28.61 -6.73 -1.10
N ALA A 113 28.50 -8.06 -1.06
CA ALA A 113 29.64 -8.95 -1.21
C ALA A 113 30.16 -9.05 -2.65
N ALA A 114 29.30 -8.81 -3.65
CA ALA A 114 29.57 -9.13 -5.04
C ALA A 114 30.05 -7.96 -5.92
N ASN A 115 30.04 -6.69 -5.46
CA ASN A 115 30.20 -5.49 -6.31
C ASN A 115 29.22 -5.54 -7.51
N PRO A 116 27.95 -5.23 -7.27
CA PRO A 116 26.82 -5.82 -7.97
C PRO A 116 26.78 -5.47 -9.45
N ILE A 117 26.63 -6.52 -10.26
CA ILE A 117 26.28 -6.46 -11.68
C ILE A 117 24.85 -7.02 -11.79
N ASP A 118 24.02 -6.29 -12.53
CA ASP A 118 22.64 -6.53 -12.94
C ASP A 118 21.55 -5.75 -12.19
N GLY A 119 20.75 -5.04 -12.99
CA GLY A 119 19.73 -4.06 -12.61
C GLY A 119 18.38 -4.65 -12.23
N THR A 120 18.35 -5.82 -11.60
CA THR A 120 17.15 -6.36 -10.92
C THR A 120 17.05 -5.95 -9.46
N PHE A 121 18.07 -5.29 -8.92
CA PHE A 121 18.12 -4.83 -7.54
C PHE A 121 17.53 -3.42 -7.39
N ASN A 122 16.46 -3.27 -6.60
CA ASN A 122 15.92 -1.96 -6.29
C ASN A 122 16.74 -1.29 -5.18
N GLU A 123 17.74 -0.51 -5.59
CA GLU A 123 18.62 0.22 -4.69
C GLU A 123 17.87 1.17 -3.73
N SER A 124 16.69 1.65 -4.12
CA SER A 124 15.90 2.59 -3.31
C SER A 124 15.27 1.94 -2.08
N PHE A 125 14.96 0.63 -2.15
CA PHE A 125 14.48 -0.12 -0.97
C PHE A 125 15.63 -0.76 -0.19
N ALA A 126 16.80 -0.94 -0.81
CA ALA A 126 17.94 -1.57 -0.15
C ALA A 126 18.65 -0.70 0.88
N ASP A 127 18.55 0.62 0.76
CA ASP A 127 18.94 1.58 1.80
C ASP A 127 17.83 1.63 2.87
N ALA A 128 17.76 0.58 3.68
CA ALA A 128 16.69 0.38 4.65
C ALA A 128 16.75 1.40 5.80
N ASN A 129 17.94 1.91 6.12
CA ASN A 129 18.13 2.92 7.17
C ASN A 129 18.06 4.38 6.63
N GLN A 130 17.97 4.56 5.32
CA GLN A 130 17.92 5.84 4.62
C GLN A 130 19.14 6.74 4.85
N ASP A 131 20.33 6.15 5.02
CA ASP A 131 21.58 6.91 5.19
C ASP A 131 22.28 7.26 3.86
N GLY A 132 21.70 6.82 2.74
CA GLY A 132 22.22 7.01 1.39
C GLY A 132 23.23 5.95 0.96
N LYS A 133 23.44 4.88 1.75
CA LYS A 133 24.39 3.81 1.44
C LYS A 133 23.79 2.44 1.74
N ILE A 134 23.89 1.56 0.75
CA ILE A 134 23.59 0.15 0.93
C ILE A 134 24.79 -0.51 1.65
N SER A 135 24.57 -0.98 2.87
CA SER A 135 25.61 -1.43 3.78
C SER A 135 25.15 -2.59 4.67
N ILE A 136 26.08 -3.12 5.48
CA ILE A 136 25.76 -4.18 6.45
C ILE A 136 24.78 -3.69 7.54
N TYR A 137 24.67 -2.38 7.73
CA TYR A 137 23.73 -1.80 8.68
C TYR A 137 22.28 -1.95 8.21
N ASP A 138 22.03 -1.92 6.90
CA ASP A 138 20.72 -2.19 6.31
C ASP A 138 20.30 -3.64 6.51
N VAL A 139 21.22 -4.58 6.25
CA VAL A 139 21.03 -6.01 6.54
C VAL A 139 20.67 -6.22 8.01
N SER A 140 21.44 -5.58 8.91
CA SER A 140 21.24 -5.70 10.36
C SER A 140 19.92 -5.10 10.82
N LEU A 141 19.50 -3.98 10.21
CA LEU A 141 18.20 -3.35 10.50
C LEU A 141 17.05 -4.28 10.11
N ILE A 142 17.09 -4.84 8.90
CA ILE A 142 16.07 -5.78 8.43
C ILE A 142 15.97 -7.00 9.36
N GLN A 143 17.11 -7.62 9.70
CA GLN A 143 17.16 -8.75 10.63
C GLN A 143 16.60 -8.38 12.01
N THR A 144 16.89 -7.17 12.50
CA THR A 144 16.36 -6.67 13.77
C THR A 144 14.85 -6.48 13.72
N ILE A 145 14.31 -5.91 12.63
CA ILE A 145 12.87 -5.75 12.45
C ILE A 145 12.19 -7.12 12.43
N ILE A 146 12.75 -8.10 11.70
CA ILE A 146 12.20 -9.46 11.62
C ILE A 146 12.22 -10.15 12.99
N ALA A 147 13.30 -10.00 13.77
CA ALA A 147 13.44 -10.66 15.07
C ALA A 147 12.52 -10.10 16.17
N ASN A 148 11.98 -8.89 15.98
CA ASN A 148 11.10 -8.22 16.94
C ASN A 148 9.60 -8.27 16.53
N LYS A 149 9.27 -8.95 15.42
CA LYS A 149 7.89 -9.28 15.04
C LYS A 149 7.44 -10.57 15.72
#